data_AF-A0A7Z9SCR9-F1
#
_entry.id   AF-A0A7Z9SCR9-F1
#
_cell.length_a   1.000
_cell.length_b   1.000
_cell.length_c   1.000
_cell.angle_alpha   90.00
_cell.angle_beta   90.00
_cell.angle_gamma   90.00
#
_symmetry.space_group_name_H-M   'P 1'
#
loop_
_entity.id
_entity.type
_entity.pdbx_description
1 polymer ?
#
loop_
_entity_poly.entity_id
_entity_poly.type
_entity_poly.pdbx_seq_one_letter_code
_entity_poly.pdbx_strand_id
1 'polypeptide(L)'
;FNINMFDESDIFLSKLEGVIDPEKKRKIIGNQFIYSFHRIASEMGEMQFLAQGTLYPDVIESGVSKGKTAHVIKSHHNVGGLPEDMDFELVEPLRELFKDEVRSVGRELGLPETLIERHPFPGPGLAVRIIGDITRDRIKILQEADQIYMDILHEDELYNEIWQAFAVLIPVQTVGIMGDQRTYENLLGIRAVTSTDGMTADWFRMPADTLTKISNKIVNSVRGINRVVYDITSKPPGTIEWE
;
A
#
# COMPACT_ATOMS: atom_id res chain seq x y z
N PHE A 1 19.88 14.17 4.02
CA PHE A 1 18.66 14.78 3.43
C PHE A 1 17.97 15.63 4.48
N ASN A 2 17.40 16.77 4.10
CA ASN A 2 16.56 17.57 4.99
C ASN A 2 15.13 17.01 4.91
N ILE A 3 14.73 16.23 5.92
CA ILE A 3 13.44 15.54 5.97
C ILE A 3 12.62 16.14 7.10
N ASN A 4 11.46 16.70 6.77
CA ASN A 4 10.49 17.20 7.74
C ASN A 4 9.35 16.19 7.87
N MET A 5 9.01 15.80 9.10
CA MET A 5 7.97 14.82 9.39
C MET A 5 6.81 15.53 10.10
N PHE A 6 5.59 15.30 9.60
CA PHE A 6 4.37 15.87 10.15
C PHE A 6 3.40 14.73 10.48
N ASP A 7 2.85 14.76 11.70
CA ASP A 7 1.85 13.79 12.14
C ASP A 7 0.45 14.33 11.87
N GLU A 8 -0.17 13.85 10.79
CA GLU A 8 -1.57 14.14 10.44
C GLU A 8 -2.51 12.98 10.79
N SER A 9 -2.04 11.96 11.53
CA SER A 9 -2.74 10.68 11.70
C SER A 9 -4.17 10.86 12.23
N ASP A 10 -4.37 11.72 13.23
CA ASP A 10 -5.69 12.00 13.80
C ASP A 10 -6.66 12.62 12.78
N ILE A 11 -6.16 13.48 11.90
CA ILE A 11 -6.99 14.14 10.88
C ILE A 11 -7.42 13.14 9.80
N PHE A 12 -6.52 12.24 9.39
CA PHE A 12 -6.88 11.16 8.48
C PHE A 12 -7.90 10.20 9.11
N LEU A 13 -7.65 9.77 10.35
CA LEU A 13 -8.52 8.82 11.06
C LEU A 13 -9.92 9.38 11.31
N SER A 14 -10.03 10.62 11.78
CA SER A 14 -11.33 11.27 12.00
C SER A 14 -12.17 11.39 10.73
N LYS A 15 -11.53 11.55 9.56
CA LYS A 15 -12.23 11.60 8.27
C LYS A 15 -12.62 10.25 7.71
N LEU A 16 -11.97 9.18 8.17
CA LEU A 16 -12.23 7.80 7.75
C LEU A 16 -13.22 7.07 8.66
N GLU A 17 -13.61 7.68 9.79
CA GLU A 17 -14.52 7.09 10.75
C GLU A 17 -15.86 6.69 10.10
N GLY A 18 -16.20 5.40 10.19
CA GLY A 18 -17.44 4.85 9.63
C GLY A 18 -17.44 4.70 8.10
N VAL A 19 -16.32 5.00 7.42
CA VAL A 19 -16.21 4.89 5.96
C VAL A 19 -15.82 3.47 5.57
N ILE A 20 -16.79 2.72 5.06
CA ILE A 20 -16.58 1.34 4.60
C ILE A 20 -16.33 1.20 3.10
N ASP A 21 -16.77 2.19 2.30
CA ASP A 21 -16.69 2.13 0.85
C ASP A 21 -15.25 2.44 0.38
N PRO A 22 -14.59 1.55 -0.37
CA PRO A 22 -13.17 1.68 -0.70
C PRO A 22 -12.87 2.89 -1.58
N GLU A 23 -13.74 3.22 -2.54
CA GLU A 23 -13.59 4.40 -3.39
C GLU A 23 -13.70 5.70 -2.59
N LYS A 24 -14.63 5.76 -1.62
CA LYS A 24 -14.71 6.88 -0.66
C LYS A 24 -13.45 6.97 0.20
N LYS A 25 -12.92 5.86 0.72
CA LYS A 25 -11.66 5.86 1.49
C LYS A 25 -10.53 6.47 0.65
N ARG A 26 -10.35 5.99 -0.58
CA ARG A 26 -9.34 6.49 -1.53
C ARG A 26 -9.49 8.00 -1.73
N LYS A 27 -10.70 8.46 -2.06
CA LYS A 27 -10.98 9.89 -2.29
C LYS A 27 -10.70 10.75 -1.05
N ILE A 28 -11.11 10.30 0.13
CA ILE A 28 -10.89 11.02 1.40
C ILE A 28 -9.39 11.15 1.67
N ILE A 29 -8.63 10.06 1.54
CA ILE A 29 -7.19 10.05 1.80
C ILE A 29 -6.46 10.95 0.81
N GLY A 30 -6.75 10.82 -0.49
CA GLY A 30 -6.13 11.65 -1.52
C GLY A 30 -6.37 13.13 -1.28
N ASN A 31 -7.63 13.53 -1.06
CA ASN A 31 -7.98 14.91 -0.76
C ASN A 31 -7.28 15.40 0.51
N GLN A 32 -7.31 14.61 1.59
CA GLN A 32 -6.70 15.02 2.85
C GLN A 32 -5.18 15.16 2.75
N PHE A 33 -4.51 14.30 1.98
CA PHE A 33 -3.08 14.45 1.70
C PHE A 33 -2.78 15.78 1.02
N ILE A 34 -3.56 16.15 -0.01
CA ILE A 34 -3.41 17.42 -0.72
C ILE A 34 -3.62 18.62 0.22
N TYR A 35 -4.67 18.61 1.03
CA TYR A 35 -4.93 19.69 1.99
C TYR A 35 -3.82 19.83 3.03
N SER A 36 -3.33 18.70 3.57
CA SER A 36 -2.27 18.71 4.57
C SER A 36 -0.96 19.20 3.95
N PHE A 37 -0.62 18.70 2.77
CA PHE A 37 0.55 19.12 2.00
C PHE A 37 0.51 20.63 1.71
N HIS A 38 -0.62 21.16 1.26
CA HIS A 38 -0.78 22.60 0.99
C HIS A 38 -0.51 23.45 2.23
N ARG A 39 -1.20 23.12 3.33
CA ARG A 39 -1.09 23.85 4.60
C ARG A 39 0.36 23.83 5.08
N ILE A 40 0.97 22.65 5.14
CA ILE A 40 2.36 22.49 5.60
C ILE A 40 3.32 23.26 4.68
N ALA A 41 3.19 23.14 3.37
CA ALA A 41 4.07 23.82 2.42
C ALA A 41 3.99 25.36 2.58
N SER A 42 2.78 25.90 2.78
CA SER A 42 2.58 27.34 3.01
C SER A 42 3.25 27.86 4.29
N GLU A 43 3.40 27.01 5.31
CA GLU A 43 4.07 27.34 6.58
C GLU A 43 5.61 27.28 6.46
N MET A 44 6.14 26.58 5.45
CA MET A 44 7.57 26.39 5.23
C MET A 44 8.24 27.51 4.41
N GLY A 45 7.46 28.47 3.92
CA GLY A 45 7.92 29.60 3.12
C GLY A 45 7.58 29.47 1.63
N GLU A 46 8.09 30.38 0.82
CA GLU A 46 7.85 30.39 -0.63
C GLU A 46 8.70 29.31 -1.31
N MET A 47 8.03 28.32 -1.91
CA MET A 47 8.64 27.26 -2.70
C MET A 47 8.20 27.40 -4.15
N GLN A 48 9.15 27.56 -5.08
CA GLN A 48 8.82 27.71 -6.51
C GLN A 48 8.55 26.37 -7.19
N PHE A 49 9.26 25.31 -6.80
CA PHE A 49 9.26 24.04 -7.51
C PHE A 49 8.67 22.90 -6.67
N LEU A 50 7.91 22.02 -7.32
CA LEU A 50 7.44 20.76 -6.76
C LEU A 50 8.03 19.59 -7.55
N ALA A 51 8.93 18.85 -6.92
CA ALA A 51 9.54 17.67 -7.53
C ALA A 51 8.68 16.41 -7.34
N GLN A 52 8.49 15.62 -8.40
CA GLN A 52 7.73 14.36 -8.36
C GLN A 52 8.50 13.21 -9.02
N GLY A 53 8.32 12.01 -8.47
CA GLY A 53 8.97 10.79 -8.96
C GLY A 53 8.20 10.06 -10.07
N THR A 54 7.44 10.79 -10.90
CA THR A 54 6.67 10.23 -12.02
C THR A 54 7.59 9.46 -12.98
N LEU A 55 7.19 8.26 -13.40
CA LEU A 55 7.98 7.39 -14.27
C LEU A 55 7.44 7.36 -15.71
N TYR A 56 8.24 6.85 -16.64
CA TYR A 56 7.86 6.76 -18.05
C TYR A 56 6.59 5.91 -18.30
N PRO A 57 6.36 4.76 -17.63
CA PRO A 57 5.10 4.03 -17.73
C PRO A 57 3.86 4.87 -17.36
N ASP A 58 3.96 5.70 -16.31
CA ASP A 58 2.86 6.57 -15.86
C ASP A 58 2.49 7.61 -16.95
N VAL A 59 3.49 8.11 -17.69
CA VAL A 59 3.31 9.06 -18.79
C VAL A 59 2.61 8.40 -19.99
N ILE A 60 2.95 7.15 -20.31
CA ILE A 60 2.29 6.41 -21.39
C ILE A 60 0.82 6.12 -21.03
N GLU A 61 0.57 5.63 -19.82
CA GLU A 61 -0.79 5.34 -19.35
C GLU A 61 -1.67 6.60 -19.34
N SER A 62 -1.11 7.73 -18.92
CA SER A 62 -1.82 9.02 -18.93
C SER A 62 -2.09 9.54 -20.35
N GLY A 63 -1.15 9.36 -21.30
CA GLY A 63 -1.25 9.80 -22.69
C GLY A 63 -2.26 9.02 -23.56
N VAL A 64 -2.45 7.71 -23.30
CA VAL A 64 -3.35 6.85 -24.09
C VAL A 64 -4.84 7.11 -23.80
N SER A 65 -5.19 7.61 -22.62
CA SER A 65 -6.60 7.78 -22.20
C SER A 65 -7.22 9.15 -22.51
N LYS A 66 -6.88 9.76 -23.65
CA LYS A 66 -7.68 10.84 -24.28
C LYS A 66 -8.99 10.33 -24.93
N GLY A 67 -9.37 9.08 -24.68
CA GLY A 67 -10.67 8.50 -25.03
C GLY A 67 -11.70 8.67 -23.90
N LYS A 68 -12.91 9.13 -24.24
CA LYS A 68 -14.01 9.67 -23.40
C LYS A 68 -14.54 8.80 -22.23
N THR A 69 -13.96 7.64 -21.92
CA THR A 69 -14.42 6.73 -20.85
C THR A 69 -13.51 6.67 -19.62
N ALA A 70 -12.35 7.34 -19.64
CA ALA A 70 -11.33 7.21 -18.59
C ALA A 70 -11.39 8.27 -17.46
N HIS A 71 -12.42 9.12 -17.41
CA HIS A 71 -12.46 10.27 -16.47
C HIS A 71 -12.69 9.89 -15.00
N VAL A 72 -13.18 8.69 -14.70
CA VAL A 72 -13.55 8.32 -13.32
C VAL A 72 -12.43 7.58 -12.57
N ILE A 73 -11.44 7.02 -13.29
CA ILE A 73 -10.42 6.13 -12.70
C ILE A 73 -9.14 6.90 -12.29
N LYS A 74 -9.01 8.17 -12.69
CA LYS A 74 -7.72 8.90 -12.75
C LYS A 74 -7.46 9.93 -11.64
N SER A 75 -8.15 9.90 -10.51
CA SER A 75 -7.93 10.92 -9.47
C SER A 75 -6.66 10.72 -8.62
N HIS A 76 -5.95 9.58 -8.75
CA HIS A 76 -4.98 9.17 -7.71
C HIS A 76 -3.57 8.77 -8.18
N HIS A 77 -3.24 8.93 -9.46
CA HIS A 77 -1.87 8.71 -9.92
C HIS A 77 -1.33 9.97 -10.57
N ASN A 78 -0.44 10.62 -9.81
CA ASN A 78 0.44 11.71 -10.20
C ASN A 78 -0.25 12.94 -10.82
N VAL A 79 -0.22 14.03 -10.04
CA VAL A 79 -0.43 15.43 -10.48
C VAL A 79 -1.85 15.85 -10.86
N GLY A 80 -2.80 14.94 -11.06
CA GLY A 80 -4.19 15.30 -11.42
C GLY A 80 -5.06 15.89 -10.29
N GLY A 81 -4.50 16.14 -9.09
CA GLY A 81 -5.28 16.49 -7.90
C GLY A 81 -4.76 17.69 -7.11
N LEU A 82 -3.72 18.39 -7.57
CA LEU A 82 -3.32 19.62 -6.89
C LEU A 82 -4.44 20.67 -7.07
N PRO A 83 -4.83 21.39 -6.01
CA PRO A 83 -5.84 22.44 -6.09
C PRO A 83 -5.43 23.49 -7.12
N GLU A 84 -6.40 24.09 -7.82
CA GLU A 84 -6.13 25.09 -8.87
C GLU A 84 -5.36 26.32 -8.33
N ASP A 85 -5.35 26.52 -7.01
CA ASP A 85 -4.67 27.57 -6.27
C ASP A 85 -3.23 27.23 -5.84
N MET A 86 -2.67 26.08 -6.25
CA MET A 86 -1.25 25.77 -6.00
C MET A 86 -0.32 26.30 -7.10
N ASP A 87 0.43 27.35 -6.78
CA ASP A 87 1.45 27.97 -7.66
C ASP A 87 2.81 27.23 -7.57
N PHE A 88 2.88 25.97 -8.00
CA PHE A 88 4.15 25.24 -8.12
C PHE A 88 4.54 24.97 -9.59
N GLU A 89 5.81 25.15 -9.91
CA GLU A 89 6.40 24.64 -11.15
C GLU A 89 6.84 23.18 -10.94
N LEU A 90 6.26 22.26 -11.72
CA LEU A 90 6.49 20.83 -11.57
C LEU A 90 7.82 20.40 -12.18
N VAL A 91 8.58 19.58 -11.45
CA VAL A 91 9.86 19.01 -11.88
C VAL A 91 9.81 17.49 -11.75
N GLU A 92 9.84 16.77 -12.87
CA GLU A 92 9.71 15.31 -12.91
C GLU A 92 10.99 14.66 -13.48
N PRO A 93 12.07 14.53 -12.68
CA PRO A 93 13.38 14.10 -13.19
C PRO A 93 13.43 12.64 -13.66
N LEU A 94 12.45 11.81 -13.25
CA LEU A 94 12.42 10.38 -13.57
C LEU A 94 11.46 10.03 -14.72
N ARG A 95 10.83 11.04 -15.34
CA ARG A 95 9.74 10.88 -16.31
C ARG A 95 10.10 10.09 -17.57
N GLU A 96 11.39 9.92 -17.87
CA GLU A 96 11.90 9.21 -19.04
C GLU A 96 12.45 7.82 -18.71
N LEU A 97 12.35 7.39 -17.44
CA LEU A 97 12.94 6.15 -16.95
C LEU A 97 11.90 5.08 -16.64
N PHE A 98 12.28 3.83 -16.90
CA PHE A 98 11.60 2.63 -16.41
C PHE A 98 12.01 2.29 -14.97
N LYS A 99 11.28 1.36 -14.34
CA LYS A 99 11.44 1.05 -12.91
C LYS A 99 12.83 0.47 -12.57
N ASP A 100 13.37 -0.37 -13.43
CA ASP A 100 14.71 -0.96 -13.34
C ASP A 100 15.81 0.09 -13.50
N GLU A 101 15.62 1.06 -14.40
CA GLU A 101 16.54 2.20 -14.57
C GLU A 101 16.54 3.09 -13.32
N VAL A 102 15.37 3.38 -12.75
CA VAL A 102 15.24 4.15 -11.49
C VAL A 102 15.94 3.45 -10.33
N ARG A 103 15.85 2.12 -10.25
CA ARG A 103 16.60 1.34 -9.25
C ARG A 103 18.10 1.50 -9.43
N SER A 104 18.58 1.46 -10.68
CA SER A 104 20.00 1.66 -11.01
C SER A 104 20.47 3.06 -10.62
N VAL A 105 19.69 4.10 -10.92
CA VAL A 105 19.95 5.47 -10.47
C VAL A 105 20.01 5.54 -8.94
N GLY A 106 19.08 4.87 -8.24
CA GLY A 106 19.07 4.79 -6.78
C GLY A 106 20.36 4.20 -6.20
N ARG A 107 20.90 3.16 -6.83
CA ARG A 107 22.18 2.53 -6.42
C ARG A 107 23.37 3.48 -6.61
N GLU A 108 23.44 4.15 -7.76
CA GLU A 108 24.49 5.14 -8.05
C GLU A 108 24.44 6.34 -7.09
N LEU A 109 23.24 6.73 -6.64
CA LEU A 109 23.05 7.76 -5.61
C LEU A 109 23.35 7.26 -4.18
N GLY A 110 23.73 5.99 -4.00
CA GLY A 110 24.08 5.41 -2.70
C GLY A 110 22.89 5.14 -1.79
N LEU A 111 21.68 4.93 -2.34
CA LEU A 111 20.53 4.54 -1.54
C LEU A 111 20.69 3.09 -1.02
N PRO A 112 20.25 2.78 0.21
CA PRO A 112 20.23 1.42 0.73
C PRO A 112 19.45 0.45 -0.16
N GLU A 113 20.00 -0.73 -0.42
CA GLU A 113 19.36 -1.77 -1.24
C GLU A 113 17.96 -2.15 -0.70
N THR A 114 17.80 -2.12 0.63
CA THR A 114 16.52 -2.38 1.31
C THR A 114 15.42 -1.38 0.95
N LEU A 115 15.78 -0.15 0.55
CA LEU A 115 14.82 0.84 0.04
C LEU A 115 14.55 0.68 -1.45
N ILE A 116 15.56 0.27 -2.22
CA ILE A 116 15.49 0.11 -3.68
C ILE A 116 14.64 -1.11 -4.07
N GLU A 117 14.82 -2.21 -3.35
CA GLU A 117 14.15 -3.49 -3.61
C GLU A 117 12.83 -3.66 -2.83
N ARG A 118 12.42 -2.64 -2.06
CA ARG A 118 11.16 -2.69 -1.31
C ARG A 118 9.98 -2.90 -2.27
N HIS A 119 9.06 -3.78 -1.87
CA HIS A 119 7.80 -3.98 -2.59
C HIS A 119 7.02 -2.66 -2.71
N PRO A 120 6.20 -2.51 -3.77
CA PRO A 120 5.25 -1.42 -3.88
C PRO A 120 4.32 -1.34 -2.66
N PHE A 121 4.02 -0.13 -2.21
CA PHE A 121 3.06 0.14 -1.16
C PHE A 121 2.06 1.20 -1.64
N PRO A 122 0.75 0.96 -1.54
CA PRO A 122 -0.26 1.84 -2.12
C PRO A 122 -0.29 3.20 -1.39
N GLY A 123 -0.64 4.27 -2.11
CA GLY A 123 -0.78 5.62 -1.53
C GLY A 123 -1.77 5.68 -0.36
N PRO A 124 -2.98 5.08 -0.46
CA PRO A 124 -3.91 4.92 0.66
C PRO A 124 -3.41 4.01 1.80
N GLY A 125 -2.27 3.35 1.63
CA GLY A 125 -1.63 2.48 2.60
C GLY A 125 -2.54 1.37 3.11
N LEU A 126 -2.59 1.21 4.43
CA LEU A 126 -3.36 0.15 5.07
C LEU A 126 -4.88 0.31 4.94
N ALA A 127 -5.37 1.49 4.53
CA ALA A 127 -6.82 1.73 4.43
C ALA A 127 -7.51 0.86 3.36
N VAL A 128 -6.76 0.43 2.34
CA VAL A 128 -7.24 -0.52 1.29
C VAL A 128 -6.89 -1.98 1.61
N ARG A 129 -6.26 -2.22 2.76
CA ARG A 129 -5.94 -3.56 3.28
C ARG A 129 -6.74 -3.91 4.53
N ILE A 130 -7.57 -2.98 5.02
CA ILE A 130 -8.53 -3.22 6.10
C ILE A 130 -9.91 -3.11 5.47
N ILE A 131 -10.58 -4.24 5.32
CA ILE A 131 -11.93 -4.27 4.76
C ILE A 131 -12.91 -3.73 5.80
N GLY A 132 -13.79 -2.83 5.37
CA GLY A 132 -14.71 -2.13 6.26
C GLY A 132 -14.05 -0.95 7.01
N ASP A 133 -14.48 -0.71 8.24
CA ASP A 133 -14.12 0.50 9.00
C ASP A 133 -12.63 0.53 9.41
N ILE A 134 -12.07 1.75 9.47
CA ILE A 134 -10.65 2.01 9.73
C ILE A 134 -10.48 2.58 11.13
N THR A 135 -10.04 1.75 12.07
CA THR A 135 -9.80 2.15 13.47
C THR A 135 -8.35 1.94 13.86
N ARG A 136 -7.88 2.66 14.89
CA ARG A 136 -6.51 2.53 15.43
C ARG A 136 -6.18 1.09 15.81
N ASP A 137 -7.14 0.39 16.42
CA ASP A 137 -6.97 -1.02 16.82
C ASP A 137 -6.80 -1.93 15.60
N ARG A 138 -7.62 -1.75 14.56
CA ARG A 138 -7.55 -2.54 13.32
C ARG A 138 -6.24 -2.29 12.57
N ILE A 139 -5.77 -1.03 12.55
CA ILE A 139 -4.47 -0.66 11.98
C ILE A 139 -3.35 -1.36 12.72
N LYS A 140 -3.35 -1.31 14.05
CA LYS A 140 -2.32 -1.96 14.87
C LYS A 140 -2.28 -3.46 14.65
N ILE A 141 -3.44 -4.13 14.67
CA ILE A 141 -3.56 -5.57 14.39
C ILE A 141 -2.95 -5.91 13.03
N LEU A 142 -3.29 -5.14 12.00
CA LEU A 142 -2.77 -5.38 10.65
C LEU A 142 -1.26 -5.11 10.56
N GLN A 143 -0.75 -4.06 11.19
CA GLN A 143 0.69 -3.74 11.21
C GLN A 143 1.50 -4.86 11.86
N GLU A 144 1.06 -5.38 13.00
CA GLU A 144 1.73 -6.48 13.70
C GLU A 144 1.75 -7.76 12.85
N ALA A 145 0.62 -8.08 12.21
CA ALA A 145 0.51 -9.25 11.34
C ALA A 145 1.34 -9.13 10.04
N ASP A 146 1.30 -7.96 9.39
CA ASP A 146 2.05 -7.69 8.17
C ASP A 146 3.56 -7.70 8.45
N GLN A 147 4.01 -7.15 9.58
CA GLN A 147 5.42 -7.21 9.98
C GLN A 147 5.91 -8.65 10.15
N ILE A 148 5.16 -9.49 10.88
CA ILE A 148 5.51 -10.92 11.05
C ILE A 148 5.57 -11.61 9.69
N TYR A 149 4.64 -11.31 8.79
CA TYR A 149 4.63 -11.89 7.45
C TYR A 149 5.88 -11.48 6.65
N MET A 150 6.23 -10.20 6.61
CA MET A 150 7.43 -9.71 5.94
C MET A 150 8.70 -10.30 6.52
N ASP A 151 8.81 -10.37 7.84
CA ASP A 151 9.98 -10.94 8.53
C ASP A 151 10.20 -12.40 8.10
N ILE A 152 9.13 -13.21 8.03
CA ILE A 152 9.24 -14.60 7.60
C ILE A 152 9.63 -14.71 6.13
N LEU A 153 9.11 -13.84 5.25
CA LEU A 153 9.51 -13.83 3.85
C LEU A 153 10.99 -13.47 3.65
N HIS A 154 11.54 -12.62 4.52
CA HIS A 154 12.98 -12.33 4.53
C HIS A 154 13.79 -13.50 5.13
N GLU A 155 13.34 -14.07 6.26
CA GLU A 155 13.98 -15.22 6.91
C GLU A 155 14.06 -16.44 5.98
N ASP A 156 13.02 -16.66 5.15
CA ASP A 156 12.94 -17.77 4.21
C ASP A 156 13.51 -17.42 2.82
N GLU A 157 14.11 -16.23 2.66
CA GLU A 157 14.73 -15.72 1.41
C GLU A 157 13.77 -15.53 0.21
N LEU A 158 12.46 -15.54 0.45
CA LEU A 158 11.43 -15.44 -0.59
C LEU A 158 11.04 -14.00 -0.98
N TYR A 159 11.36 -13.01 -0.15
CA TYR A 159 10.91 -11.63 -0.35
C TYR A 159 11.24 -11.08 -1.76
N ASN A 160 12.45 -11.35 -2.25
CA ASN A 160 12.92 -10.85 -3.55
C ASN A 160 12.38 -11.66 -4.74
N GLU A 161 11.79 -12.83 -4.51
CA GLU A 161 11.11 -13.62 -5.56
C GLU A 161 9.67 -13.14 -5.79
N ILE A 162 9.13 -12.39 -4.84
CA ILE A 162 7.75 -11.90 -4.85
C ILE A 162 7.73 -10.46 -5.36
N TRP A 163 6.79 -10.14 -6.24
CA TRP A 163 6.62 -8.78 -6.74
C TRP A 163 5.97 -7.87 -5.69
N GLN A 164 4.94 -8.39 -5.01
CA GLN A 164 4.32 -7.72 -3.87
C GLN A 164 3.70 -8.76 -2.93
N ALA A 165 3.98 -8.63 -1.64
CA ALA A 165 3.33 -9.36 -0.56
C ALA A 165 2.68 -8.38 0.43
N PHE A 166 1.57 -8.79 1.06
CA PHE A 166 0.94 -8.08 2.18
C PHE A 166 -0.16 -8.91 2.85
N ALA A 167 -0.55 -8.47 4.05
CA ALA A 167 -1.72 -8.95 4.76
C ALA A 167 -2.96 -8.04 4.55
N VAL A 168 -4.15 -8.62 4.69
CA VAL A 168 -5.46 -7.98 4.58
C VAL A 168 -6.32 -8.39 5.77
N LEU A 169 -6.85 -7.42 6.52
CA LEU A 169 -7.73 -7.65 7.66
C LEU A 169 -9.19 -7.68 7.23
N ILE A 170 -9.85 -8.83 7.42
CA ILE A 170 -11.20 -9.08 6.93
C ILE A 170 -12.17 -9.03 8.14
N PRO A 171 -13.29 -8.27 8.08
CA PRO A 171 -14.24 -8.10 9.19
C PRO A 171 -15.15 -9.32 9.37
N VAL A 172 -14.59 -10.52 9.28
CA VAL A 172 -15.27 -11.79 9.53
C VAL A 172 -14.71 -12.38 10.83
N GLN A 173 -15.58 -12.55 11.81
CA GLN A 173 -15.22 -13.20 13.07
C GLN A 173 -15.16 -14.71 12.87
N THR A 174 -14.09 -15.33 13.35
CA THR A 174 -13.88 -16.77 13.27
C THR A 174 -13.63 -17.35 14.65
N VAL A 175 -14.15 -18.56 14.87
CA VAL A 175 -13.93 -19.29 16.11
C VAL A 175 -12.50 -19.80 16.16
N GLY A 176 -11.82 -19.49 17.26
CA GLY A 176 -10.52 -20.01 17.64
C GLY A 176 -10.57 -20.66 19.02
N ILE A 177 -9.48 -21.33 19.38
CA ILE A 177 -9.23 -21.83 20.72
C ILE A 177 -7.87 -21.28 21.13
N MET A 178 -7.86 -20.39 22.13
CA MET A 178 -6.63 -19.89 22.75
C MET A 178 -6.63 -20.33 24.22
N GLY A 179 -5.66 -21.17 24.59
CA GLY A 179 -5.71 -21.89 25.86
C GLY A 179 -6.96 -22.78 25.94
N ASP A 180 -7.75 -22.65 27.00
CA ASP A 180 -8.98 -23.43 27.23
C ASP A 180 -10.28 -22.67 26.89
N GLN A 181 -10.19 -21.47 26.29
CA GLN A 181 -11.36 -20.64 25.99
C GLN A 181 -11.59 -20.47 24.49
N ARG A 182 -12.88 -20.41 24.11
CA ARG A 182 -13.28 -20.05 22.75
C ARG A 182 -13.08 -18.55 22.55
N THR A 183 -12.39 -18.19 21.48
CA THR A 183 -12.21 -16.80 21.05
C THR A 183 -12.96 -16.57 19.74
N TYR A 184 -13.40 -15.33 19.54
CA TYR A 184 -14.00 -14.85 18.29
C TYR A 184 -13.18 -13.64 17.85
N GLU A 185 -12.34 -13.84 16.84
CA GLU A 185 -11.42 -12.81 16.35
C GLU A 185 -11.36 -12.81 14.81
N ASN A 186 -10.68 -11.82 14.24
CA ASN A 186 -10.72 -11.55 12.80
C ASN A 186 -10.06 -12.68 11.98
N LEU A 187 -10.55 -12.81 10.74
CA LEU A 187 -9.88 -13.51 9.66
C LEU A 187 -8.83 -12.58 9.03
N LEU A 188 -7.61 -13.10 8.84
CA LEU A 188 -6.55 -12.44 8.09
C LEU A 188 -6.35 -13.14 6.74
N GLY A 189 -6.38 -12.39 5.64
CA GLY A 189 -5.89 -12.85 4.35
C GLY A 189 -4.42 -12.47 4.18
N ILE A 190 -3.60 -13.38 3.67
CA ILE A 190 -2.25 -13.06 3.18
C ILE A 190 -2.23 -13.20 1.65
N ARG A 191 -1.54 -12.26 1.01
CA ARG A 191 -1.40 -12.15 -0.44
C ARG A 191 0.09 -12.11 -0.80
N ALA A 192 0.46 -12.83 -1.84
CA ALA A 192 1.74 -12.66 -2.53
C ALA A 192 1.54 -12.96 -4.00
N VAL A 193 2.10 -12.11 -4.86
CA VAL A 193 1.98 -12.25 -6.32
C VAL A 193 3.33 -12.10 -7.01
N THR A 194 3.46 -12.75 -8.15
CA THR A 194 4.53 -12.49 -9.12
C THR A 194 3.97 -11.74 -10.31
N SER A 195 4.72 -10.77 -10.81
CA SER A 195 4.31 -9.95 -11.94
C SER A 195 5.55 -9.28 -12.57
N THR A 196 5.45 -8.96 -13.86
CA THR A 196 6.46 -8.17 -14.57
C THR A 196 6.15 -6.68 -14.51
N ASP A 197 4.87 -6.29 -14.57
CA ASP A 197 4.42 -4.91 -14.78
C ASP A 197 3.21 -4.51 -13.91
N GLY A 198 2.68 -5.42 -13.08
CA GLY A 198 1.48 -5.23 -12.29
C GLY A 198 0.17 -5.28 -13.10
N MET A 199 0.20 -5.34 -14.44
CA MET A 199 -0.99 -5.42 -15.30
C MET A 199 -1.60 -6.83 -15.25
N THR A 200 -0.76 -7.85 -15.31
CA THR A 200 -1.12 -9.25 -15.03
C THR A 200 -0.28 -9.77 -13.89
N ALA A 201 -0.86 -10.60 -13.03
CA ALA A 201 -0.14 -11.15 -11.90
C ALA A 201 -0.64 -12.55 -11.59
N ASP A 202 0.27 -13.43 -11.20
CA ASP A 202 -0.09 -14.76 -10.71
C ASP A 202 0.18 -14.86 -9.22
N TRP A 203 -0.59 -15.68 -8.52
CA TRP A 203 -0.36 -15.88 -7.09
C TRP A 203 0.97 -16.64 -6.88
N PHE A 204 1.72 -16.25 -5.86
CA PHE A 204 3.02 -16.88 -5.59
C PHE A 204 2.82 -18.28 -5.00
N ARG A 205 3.56 -19.30 -5.47
CA ARG A 205 3.39 -20.67 -4.94
C ARG A 205 4.18 -20.80 -3.64
N MET A 206 3.66 -20.19 -2.59
CA MET A 206 4.31 -20.17 -1.28
C MET A 206 4.57 -21.61 -0.79
N PRO A 207 5.81 -21.92 -0.34
CA PRO A 207 6.10 -23.21 0.27
C PRO A 207 5.16 -23.51 1.43
N ALA A 208 4.71 -24.76 1.55
CA ALA A 208 3.77 -25.16 2.59
C ALA A 208 4.33 -24.95 4.00
N ASP A 209 5.63 -25.14 4.18
CA ASP A 209 6.32 -24.92 5.47
C ASP A 209 6.34 -23.42 5.83
N THR A 210 6.60 -22.55 4.86
CA THR A 210 6.53 -21.09 5.04
C THR A 210 5.11 -20.65 5.40
N LEU A 211 4.07 -21.14 4.69
CA LEU A 211 2.67 -20.86 5.03
C LEU A 211 2.33 -21.30 6.46
N THR A 212 2.81 -22.48 6.86
CA THR A 212 2.62 -23.01 8.21
C THR A 212 3.29 -22.11 9.26
N LYS A 213 4.53 -21.67 9.00
CA LYS A 213 5.28 -20.74 9.86
C LYS A 213 4.57 -19.40 10.00
N ILE A 214 4.11 -18.81 8.90
CA ILE A 214 3.35 -17.55 8.89
C ILE A 214 2.07 -17.67 9.72
N SER A 215 1.23 -18.65 9.41
CA SER A 215 -0.04 -18.86 10.09
C SER A 215 0.14 -19.04 11.59
N ASN A 216 1.06 -19.92 11.99
CA ASN A 216 1.33 -20.20 13.40
C ASN A 216 1.88 -18.98 14.14
N LYS A 217 2.83 -18.23 13.55
CA LYS A 217 3.42 -17.08 14.23
C LYS A 217 2.43 -15.93 14.38
N ILE A 218 1.62 -15.65 13.36
CA ILE A 218 0.58 -14.62 13.42
C ILE A 218 -0.47 -14.96 14.49
N VAL A 219 -1.09 -16.14 14.43
CA VAL A 219 -2.19 -16.51 15.35
C VAL A 219 -1.73 -16.55 16.81
N ASN A 220 -0.47 -16.95 17.07
CA ASN A 220 0.05 -17.01 18.44
C ASN A 220 0.57 -15.66 18.98
N SER A 221 0.89 -14.69 18.10
CA SER A 221 1.55 -13.43 18.52
C SER A 221 0.65 -12.21 18.40
N VAL A 222 -0.34 -12.22 17.51
CA VAL A 222 -1.19 -11.07 17.21
C VAL A 222 -2.59 -11.30 17.79
N ARG A 223 -2.88 -10.63 18.90
CA ARG A 223 -4.21 -10.63 19.49
C ARG A 223 -5.18 -9.94 18.53
N GLY A 224 -6.31 -10.59 18.23
CA GLY A 224 -7.30 -10.10 17.27
C GLY A 224 -7.32 -10.87 15.95
N ILE A 225 -6.52 -11.94 15.80
CA ILE A 225 -6.49 -12.82 14.63
C ILE A 225 -6.57 -14.28 15.07
N ASN A 226 -7.59 -14.99 14.59
CA ASN A 226 -7.79 -16.41 14.90
C ASN A 226 -7.53 -17.34 13.71
N ARG A 227 -7.49 -16.79 12.50
CA ARG A 227 -7.43 -17.59 11.28
C ARG A 227 -6.70 -16.82 10.19
N VAL A 228 -5.84 -17.54 9.48
CA VAL A 228 -5.10 -17.02 8.33
C VAL A 228 -5.51 -17.81 7.09
N VAL A 229 -5.76 -17.12 5.98
CA VAL A 229 -6.03 -17.70 4.65
C VAL A 229 -5.06 -17.14 3.63
N TYR A 230 -4.79 -17.89 2.56
CA TYR A 230 -3.91 -17.47 1.47
C TYR A 230 -4.69 -17.29 0.17
N ASP A 231 -4.47 -16.14 -0.50
CA ASP A 231 -5.17 -15.81 -1.74
C ASP A 231 -4.46 -16.41 -2.97
N ILE A 232 -5.13 -17.39 -3.58
CA ILE A 232 -4.67 -18.13 -4.76
C ILE A 232 -5.32 -17.65 -6.07
N THR A 233 -5.88 -16.44 -6.09
CA THR A 233 -6.56 -15.87 -7.26
C THR A 233 -5.58 -15.08 -8.13
N SER A 234 -5.43 -15.42 -9.41
CA SER A 234 -4.61 -14.64 -10.35
C SER A 234 -5.31 -13.33 -10.78
N LYS A 235 -4.56 -12.37 -11.31
CA LYS A 235 -5.06 -11.17 -12.01
C LYS A 235 -4.86 -11.35 -13.52
N PRO A 236 -5.95 -11.50 -14.32
CA PRO A 236 -7.37 -11.65 -13.94
C PRO A 236 -7.72 -13.06 -13.39
N PRO A 237 -8.89 -13.27 -12.73
CA PRO A 237 -10.03 -12.35 -12.58
C PRO A 237 -9.95 -11.41 -11.38
N GLY A 238 -9.04 -11.65 -10.44
CA GLY A 238 -8.86 -10.78 -9.28
C GLY A 238 -8.04 -9.53 -9.58
N THR A 239 -7.86 -8.71 -8.55
CA THR A 239 -6.86 -7.64 -8.50
C THR A 239 -5.72 -8.04 -7.56
N ILE A 240 -4.69 -7.20 -7.45
CA ILE A 240 -3.60 -7.45 -6.49
C ILE A 240 -4.09 -7.13 -5.08
N GLU A 241 -4.46 -5.87 -4.85
CA GLU A 241 -5.14 -5.41 -3.62
C GLU A 241 -6.60 -5.92 -3.60
N TRP A 242 -7.19 -6.01 -2.40
CA TRP A 242 -8.56 -6.50 -2.18
C TRP A 242 -9.63 -5.38 -2.19
N GLU A 243 -9.21 -4.12 -2.11
CA GLU A 243 -9.99 -2.88 -2.24
C GLU A 243 -9.22 -1.86 -3.09
#